data_AF-A0A6N2E212-F1
#
_entry.id   AF-A0A6N2E212-F1
#
_cell.length_a   1.000
_cell.length_b   1.000
_cell.length_c   1.000
_cell.angle_alpha   90.00
_cell.angle_beta   90.00
_cell.angle_gamma   90.00
#
_symmetry.space_group_name_H-M   'P 1'
#
loop_
_entity.id
_entity.type
_entity.pdbx_description
1 polymer ?
#
loop_
_entity_poly.entity_id
_entity_poly.type
_entity_poly.pdbx_seq_one_letter_code
_entity_poly.pdbx_strand_id
1 'polypeptide(L)'
;MNDAAAVTPELVAEHGLTPEEYQRVLTILGRAPNLTELGVFSVMWSEHCSYKSSKRWLRLLPTTAPWVICGPGENAGVVDIGDGLAAIFKMESHNHPSYIEPYQGAATGVGGILRDVFTMGARPVANLNALRFGSPDHPKTRHLVAGVVAGIGGYGNCVGVPTVGGECTFHPGYDGNILVNAMTVGVAPADRIFYSAAAGVGAPVVYVGSKTGRDGIHGATMASAEFSDDTEEKRPTVQVGDPFTEKLLIEACLELMATDVIVAIQDMGAAGLTSSSFEMASKGGLGIELDLDR
;
A
#
# COMPACT_ATOMS: atom_id res chain seq x y z
N MET A 1 35.27 -5.62 -5.95
CA MET A 1 34.61 -4.98 -7.11
C MET A 1 33.86 -6.09 -7.81
N ASN A 2 32.56 -6.26 -7.52
CA ASN A 2 31.72 -7.16 -8.31
C ASN A 2 31.55 -6.50 -9.67
N ASP A 3 31.95 -7.16 -10.74
CA ASP A 3 31.49 -6.82 -12.08
C ASP A 3 29.96 -6.85 -12.03
N ALA A 4 29.32 -5.69 -12.13
CA ALA A 4 27.87 -5.61 -12.22
C ALA A 4 27.48 -6.35 -13.49
N ALA A 5 26.76 -7.47 -13.34
CA ALA A 5 26.22 -8.22 -14.46
C ALA A 5 25.51 -7.24 -15.41
N ALA A 6 25.89 -7.26 -16.68
CA ALA A 6 25.32 -6.36 -17.68
C ALA A 6 23.80 -6.59 -17.75
N VAL A 7 23.01 -5.53 -17.68
CA VAL A 7 21.55 -5.61 -17.80
C VAL A 7 21.19 -6.01 -19.24
N THR A 8 20.72 -7.24 -19.42
CA THR A 8 20.33 -7.78 -20.73
C THR A 8 18.86 -7.49 -21.05
N PRO A 9 18.44 -7.52 -22.33
CA PRO A 9 17.03 -7.38 -22.69
C PRO A 9 16.12 -8.40 -22.03
N GLU A 10 16.59 -9.63 -21.82
CA GLU A 10 15.85 -10.70 -21.13
C GLU A 10 15.61 -10.31 -19.67
N LEU A 11 16.64 -9.82 -18.97
CA LEU A 11 16.51 -9.37 -17.59
C LEU A 11 15.57 -8.17 -17.45
N VAL A 12 15.57 -7.26 -18.42
CA VAL A 12 14.63 -6.12 -18.47
C VAL A 12 13.19 -6.61 -18.60
N ALA A 13 12.94 -7.60 -19.46
CA ALA A 13 11.63 -8.20 -19.64
C ALA A 13 11.17 -8.98 -18.40
N GLU A 14 12.07 -9.70 -17.72
CA GLU A 14 11.80 -10.34 -16.43
C GLU A 14 11.40 -9.32 -15.34
N HIS A 15 11.93 -8.10 -15.42
CA HIS A 15 11.55 -6.98 -14.56
C HIS A 15 10.24 -6.28 -14.99
N GLY A 16 9.53 -6.81 -15.99
CA GLY A 16 8.22 -6.30 -16.42
C GLY A 16 8.27 -4.93 -17.10
N LEU A 17 9.45 -4.48 -17.54
CA LEU A 17 9.62 -3.23 -18.28
C LEU A 17 9.49 -3.49 -19.79
N THR A 18 8.75 -2.64 -20.48
CA THR A 18 8.73 -2.68 -21.96
C THR A 18 10.06 -2.15 -22.53
N PRO A 19 10.41 -2.48 -23.79
CA PRO A 19 11.59 -1.90 -24.44
C PRO A 19 11.57 -0.36 -24.45
N GLU A 20 10.38 0.23 -24.58
CA GLU A 20 10.18 1.68 -24.56
C GLU A 20 10.39 2.27 -23.16
N GLU A 21 9.90 1.60 -22.12
CA GLU A 21 10.16 1.99 -20.73
C GLU A 21 11.66 1.92 -20.42
N TYR A 22 12.34 0.85 -20.82
CA TYR A 22 13.78 0.73 -20.62
C TYR A 22 14.58 1.82 -21.35
N GLN A 23 14.19 2.17 -22.57
CA GLN A 23 14.83 3.28 -23.30
C GLN A 23 14.68 4.62 -22.56
N ARG A 24 13.56 4.84 -21.88
CA ARG A 24 13.36 6.01 -21.02
C ARG A 24 14.26 5.95 -19.77
N VAL A 25 14.43 4.78 -19.16
CA VAL A 25 15.38 4.58 -18.05
C VAL A 25 16.80 4.99 -18.46
N LEU A 26 17.27 4.52 -19.62
CA LEU A 26 18.59 4.90 -20.16
C LEU A 26 18.72 6.41 -20.38
N THR A 27 17.65 7.04 -20.86
CA THR A 27 17.62 8.50 -21.10
C THR A 27 17.69 9.29 -19.79
N ILE A 28 16.96 8.84 -18.75
CA ILE A 28 16.94 9.49 -17.43
C ILE A 28 18.31 9.37 -16.75
N LEU A 29 18.93 8.19 -16.80
CA LEU A 29 20.20 7.92 -16.11
C LEU A 29 21.43 8.38 -16.90
N GLY A 30 21.32 8.52 -18.22
CA GLY A 30 22.46 8.75 -19.12
C GLY A 30 23.43 7.55 -19.22
N ARG A 31 23.07 6.40 -18.63
CA ARG A 31 23.84 5.14 -18.63
C ARG A 31 22.91 3.94 -18.42
N ALA A 32 23.44 2.73 -18.57
CA ALA A 32 22.75 1.52 -18.13
C ALA A 32 22.54 1.52 -16.61
N PRO A 33 21.35 1.14 -16.11
CA PRO A 33 21.13 0.93 -14.68
C PRO A 33 21.93 -0.28 -14.18
N ASN A 34 22.30 -0.28 -12.90
CA ASN A 34 22.67 -1.51 -12.22
C ASN A 34 21.42 -2.32 -11.82
N LEU A 35 21.60 -3.54 -11.29
CA LEU A 35 20.47 -4.42 -10.93
C LEU A 35 19.53 -3.78 -9.90
N THR A 36 20.05 -3.07 -8.90
CA THR A 36 19.25 -2.40 -7.88
C THR A 36 18.42 -1.28 -8.48
N GLU A 37 19.02 -0.44 -9.32
CA GLU A 37 18.33 0.65 -10.03
C GLU A 37 17.25 0.10 -10.96
N LEU A 38 17.54 -1.00 -11.68
CA LEU A 38 16.55 -1.68 -12.52
C LEU A 38 15.36 -2.17 -11.70
N GLY A 39 15.61 -2.77 -10.53
CA GLY A 39 14.58 -3.19 -9.57
C GLY A 39 13.73 -2.01 -9.06
N VAL A 40 14.36 -0.87 -8.76
CA VAL A 40 13.65 0.36 -8.37
C VAL A 40 12.74 0.86 -9.48
N PHE A 41 13.23 0.96 -10.73
CA PHE A 41 12.40 1.37 -11.86
C PHE A 41 11.25 0.38 -12.11
N SER A 42 11.54 -0.92 -12.10
CA SER A 42 10.57 -2.00 -12.29
C SER A 42 9.38 -1.87 -11.33
N VAL A 43 9.66 -1.75 -10.03
CA VAL A 43 8.58 -1.71 -9.03
C VAL A 43 7.84 -0.38 -9.08
N MET A 44 8.54 0.75 -9.24
CA MET A 44 7.92 2.08 -9.24
C MET A 44 7.12 2.36 -10.51
N TRP A 45 7.44 1.72 -11.64
CA TRP A 45 6.72 1.86 -12.92
C TRP A 45 5.75 0.71 -13.20
N SER A 46 5.56 -0.20 -12.25
CA SER A 46 4.47 -1.18 -12.26
C SER A 46 3.10 -0.48 -12.32
N GLU A 47 2.07 -1.16 -12.83
CA GLU A 47 0.71 -0.60 -12.84
C GLU A 47 0.24 -0.25 -11.42
N HIS A 48 0.56 -1.13 -10.47
CA HIS A 48 0.23 -0.98 -9.05
C HIS A 48 0.74 0.33 -8.44
N CYS A 49 2.00 0.71 -8.70
CA CYS A 49 2.57 1.93 -8.11
C CYS A 49 2.33 3.18 -8.98
N SER A 50 2.37 3.04 -10.30
CA SER A 50 2.38 4.21 -11.20
C SER A 50 0.98 4.63 -11.68
N TYR A 51 0.00 3.72 -11.60
CA TYR A 51 -1.34 3.92 -12.16
C TYR A 51 -1.28 4.29 -13.66
N LYS A 52 -0.28 3.80 -14.41
CA LYS A 52 0.02 4.31 -15.77
C LYS A 52 -1.14 4.18 -16.74
N SER A 53 -2.02 3.18 -16.59
CA SER A 53 -3.23 3.05 -17.41
C SER A 53 -4.41 3.90 -16.91
N SER A 54 -4.54 4.11 -15.60
CA SER A 54 -5.72 4.68 -14.95
C SER A 54 -5.59 6.16 -14.61
N LYS A 55 -4.38 6.66 -14.36
CA LYS A 55 -4.08 8.05 -13.94
C LYS A 55 -4.68 9.11 -14.85
N ARG A 56 -4.75 8.85 -16.16
CA ARG A 56 -5.39 9.75 -17.14
C ARG A 56 -6.88 9.94 -16.83
N TRP A 57 -7.57 8.85 -16.50
CA TRP A 57 -9.01 8.85 -16.24
C TRP A 57 -9.35 9.38 -14.86
N LEU A 58 -8.53 9.04 -13.85
CA LEU A 58 -8.72 9.49 -12.47
C LEU A 58 -8.66 11.02 -12.34
N ARG A 59 -7.87 11.70 -13.18
CA ARG A 59 -7.80 13.17 -13.23
C ARG A 59 -9.10 13.85 -13.67
N LEU A 60 -10.04 13.11 -14.26
CA LEU A 60 -11.34 13.65 -14.69
C LEU A 60 -12.36 13.69 -13.56
N LEU A 61 -12.10 13.03 -12.43
CA LEU A 61 -13.01 13.01 -11.29
C LEU A 61 -12.99 14.35 -10.55
N PRO A 62 -14.15 14.85 -10.09
CA PRO A 62 -14.18 16.05 -9.24
C PRO A 62 -13.61 15.72 -7.86
N THR A 63 -12.62 16.50 -7.42
CA THR A 63 -11.88 16.26 -6.17
C THR A 63 -11.94 17.45 -5.21
N THR A 64 -12.68 18.51 -5.54
CA THR A 64 -12.75 19.73 -4.76
C THR A 64 -14.17 19.98 -4.27
N ALA A 65 -14.30 20.31 -2.99
CA ALA A 65 -15.52 20.81 -2.38
C ALA A 65 -15.15 21.61 -1.11
N PRO A 66 -16.04 22.46 -0.57
CA PRO A 66 -15.74 23.30 0.59
C PRO A 66 -15.32 22.52 1.85
N TRP A 67 -15.77 21.28 2.00
CA TRP A 67 -15.45 20.40 3.12
C TRP A 67 -14.26 19.47 2.84
N VAL A 68 -13.62 19.54 1.66
CA VAL A 68 -12.43 18.71 1.37
C VAL A 68 -11.20 19.45 1.89
N ILE A 69 -10.60 18.92 2.96
CA ILE A 69 -9.35 19.42 3.53
C ILE A 69 -8.16 18.92 2.69
N CYS A 70 -8.17 17.63 2.33
CA CYS A 70 -7.16 17.01 1.48
C CYS A 70 -7.82 16.05 0.50
N GLY A 71 -7.64 16.31 -0.80
CA GLY A 71 -8.05 15.43 -1.89
C GLY A 71 -6.97 14.39 -2.24
N PRO A 72 -7.02 13.78 -3.44
CA PRO A 72 -6.00 12.83 -3.86
C PRO A 72 -4.59 13.44 -3.91
N GLY A 73 -3.61 12.74 -3.35
CA GLY A 73 -2.21 13.16 -3.32
C GLY A 73 -1.46 12.68 -2.06
N GLU A 74 -2.19 12.45 -0.98
CA GLU A 74 -1.70 11.89 0.28
C GLU A 74 -2.19 10.47 0.51
N ASN A 75 -1.76 9.85 1.62
CA ASN A 75 -2.10 8.46 1.93
C ASN A 75 -3.59 8.25 2.16
N ALA A 76 -4.36 9.28 2.52
CA ALA A 76 -5.82 9.18 2.64
C ALA A 76 -6.50 10.51 2.30
N GLY A 77 -7.79 10.43 1.95
CA GLY A 77 -8.63 11.62 1.78
C GLY A 77 -9.07 12.17 3.13
N VAL A 78 -9.19 13.49 3.22
CA VAL A 78 -9.55 14.19 4.46
C VAL A 78 -10.70 15.16 4.21
N VAL A 79 -11.77 15.02 5.00
CA VAL A 79 -12.94 15.91 4.94
C VAL A 79 -13.26 16.49 6.31
N ASP A 80 -13.68 17.75 6.33
CA ASP A 80 -14.26 18.40 7.50
C ASP A 80 -15.63 17.78 7.81
N ILE A 81 -15.82 17.39 9.08
CA ILE A 81 -17.08 16.83 9.59
C ILE A 81 -17.77 17.73 10.62
N GLY A 82 -17.28 18.96 10.80
CA GLY A 82 -17.78 19.92 11.77
C GLY A 82 -17.08 19.80 13.14
N ASP A 83 -17.43 20.72 14.04
CA ASP A 83 -16.95 20.76 15.43
C ASP A 83 -15.41 20.75 15.59
N GLY A 84 -14.68 21.23 14.58
CA GLY A 84 -13.22 21.23 14.56
C GLY A 84 -12.60 19.85 14.33
N LEU A 85 -13.38 18.88 13.82
CA LEU A 85 -12.96 17.52 13.53
C LEU A 85 -12.89 17.25 12.03
N ALA A 86 -12.01 16.33 11.65
CA ALA A 86 -11.89 15.81 10.31
C ALA A 86 -12.06 14.28 10.31
N ALA A 87 -12.71 13.76 9.26
CA ALA A 87 -12.70 12.34 8.92
C ALA A 87 -11.61 12.07 7.88
N ILE A 88 -10.77 11.08 8.18
CA ILE A 88 -9.70 10.62 7.32
C ILE A 88 -10.07 9.21 6.87
N PHE A 89 -10.06 8.96 5.57
CA PHE A 89 -10.47 7.65 5.06
C PHE A 89 -9.82 7.32 3.72
N LYS A 90 -9.64 6.02 3.49
CA LYS A 90 -9.23 5.45 2.22
C LYS A 90 -9.85 4.06 2.07
N MET A 91 -9.90 3.58 0.84
CA MET A 91 -10.20 2.19 0.49
C MET A 91 -9.05 1.66 -0.36
N GLU A 92 -8.56 0.47 -0.03
CA GLU A 92 -7.56 -0.26 -0.81
C GLU A 92 -8.08 -1.62 -1.26
N SER A 93 -7.35 -2.28 -2.14
CA SER A 93 -7.66 -3.63 -2.62
C SER A 93 -6.49 -4.57 -2.37
N HIS A 94 -6.79 -5.79 -1.92
CA HIS A 94 -5.80 -6.84 -1.71
C HIS A 94 -6.20 -8.14 -2.42
N ASN A 95 -6.65 -8.02 -3.66
CA ASN A 95 -7.32 -9.07 -4.45
C ASN A 95 -6.41 -10.28 -4.71
N HIS A 96 -5.26 -10.03 -5.36
CA HIS A 96 -4.36 -11.10 -5.82
C HIS A 96 -3.79 -11.91 -4.64
N PRO A 97 -3.29 -11.29 -3.55
CA PRO A 97 -2.85 -12.04 -2.38
C PRO A 97 -4.00 -12.80 -1.72
N SER A 98 -5.20 -12.22 -1.62
CA SER A 98 -6.35 -12.88 -0.99
C SER A 98 -6.89 -14.06 -1.80
N TYR A 99 -6.67 -14.10 -3.11
CA TYR A 99 -7.03 -15.26 -3.91
C TYR A 99 -6.05 -16.43 -3.69
N ILE A 100 -4.77 -16.13 -3.43
CA ILE A 100 -3.68 -17.10 -3.24
C ILE A 100 -3.66 -17.67 -1.81
N GLU A 101 -3.70 -16.77 -0.83
CA GLU A 101 -3.73 -17.05 0.60
C GLU A 101 -4.78 -16.11 1.23
N PRO A 102 -6.01 -16.59 1.46
CA PRO A 102 -7.14 -15.72 1.78
C PRO A 102 -7.08 -15.09 3.17
N TYR A 103 -6.45 -15.75 4.15
CA TYR A 103 -6.38 -15.20 5.50
C TYR A 103 -5.38 -14.05 5.56
N GLN A 104 -4.14 -14.32 5.16
CA GLN A 104 -3.03 -13.37 5.18
C GLN A 104 -3.23 -12.27 4.15
N GLY A 105 -3.74 -12.60 2.95
CA GLY A 105 -4.10 -11.61 1.95
C GLY A 105 -5.13 -10.62 2.50
N ALA A 106 -6.19 -11.06 3.15
CA ALA A 106 -7.18 -10.14 3.69
C ALA A 106 -6.67 -9.39 4.92
N ALA A 107 -5.95 -10.07 5.81
CA ALA A 107 -5.40 -9.49 7.04
C ALA A 107 -4.39 -8.36 6.76
N THR A 108 -3.46 -8.58 5.82
CA THR A 108 -2.48 -7.56 5.42
C THR A 108 -3.13 -6.39 4.69
N GLY A 109 -4.21 -6.62 3.94
CA GLY A 109 -5.05 -5.55 3.38
C GLY A 109 -5.67 -4.66 4.47
N VAL A 110 -6.13 -5.23 5.58
CA VAL A 110 -6.62 -4.44 6.73
C VAL A 110 -5.48 -3.66 7.41
N GLY A 111 -4.31 -4.26 7.58
CA GLY A 111 -3.14 -3.56 8.12
C GLY A 111 -2.70 -2.37 7.26
N GLY A 112 -2.58 -2.56 5.95
CA GLY A 112 -2.21 -1.49 5.01
C GLY A 112 -3.12 -0.27 5.14
N ILE A 113 -4.44 -0.48 5.08
CA ILE A 113 -5.41 0.61 5.14
C ILE A 113 -5.48 1.31 6.51
N LEU A 114 -5.15 0.60 7.60
CA LEU A 114 -4.99 1.21 8.90
C LEU A 114 -3.79 2.18 8.89
N ARG A 115 -2.65 1.78 8.31
CA ARG A 115 -1.44 2.61 8.20
C ARG A 115 -1.68 3.88 7.38
N ASP A 116 -2.37 3.77 6.25
CA ASP A 116 -2.75 4.94 5.46
C ASP A 116 -3.49 6.00 6.30
N VAL A 117 -4.41 5.55 7.17
CA VAL A 117 -5.25 6.45 7.95
C VAL A 117 -4.49 7.02 9.15
N PHE A 118 -3.79 6.20 9.93
CA PHE A 118 -3.14 6.72 11.14
C PHE A 118 -1.90 7.56 10.84
N THR A 119 -1.23 7.32 9.71
CA THR A 119 -0.10 8.17 9.28
C THR A 119 -0.55 9.60 8.93
N MET A 120 -1.84 9.82 8.67
CA MET A 120 -2.40 11.17 8.48
C MET A 120 -2.78 11.87 9.81
N GLY A 121 -2.49 11.28 10.97
CA GLY A 121 -2.83 11.84 12.28
C GLY A 121 -4.14 11.34 12.89
N ALA A 122 -4.85 10.47 12.19
CA ALA A 122 -6.19 10.05 12.60
C ALA A 122 -6.17 8.77 13.42
N ARG A 123 -6.92 8.74 14.52
CA ARG A 123 -7.18 7.48 15.22
C ARG A 123 -8.17 6.65 14.40
N PRO A 124 -7.84 5.43 13.94
CA PRO A 124 -8.80 4.57 13.28
C PRO A 124 -9.97 4.22 14.24
N VAL A 125 -11.21 4.40 13.77
CA VAL A 125 -12.42 4.16 14.57
C VAL A 125 -13.36 3.13 13.96
N ALA A 126 -13.26 2.90 12.64
CA ALA A 126 -14.15 1.99 11.95
C ALA A 126 -13.48 1.41 10.70
N ASN A 127 -13.64 0.10 10.51
CA ASN A 127 -13.31 -0.59 9.28
C ASN A 127 -14.59 -0.94 8.51
N LEU A 128 -14.49 -0.98 7.19
CA LEU A 128 -15.51 -1.48 6.28
C LEU A 128 -14.86 -2.36 5.21
N ASN A 129 -15.64 -3.23 4.58
CA ASN A 129 -15.16 -4.05 3.48
C ASN A 129 -16.12 -4.09 2.29
N ALA A 130 -15.59 -4.12 1.08
CA ALA A 130 -16.35 -4.46 -0.13
C ALA A 130 -15.79 -5.76 -0.70
N LEU A 131 -16.55 -6.84 -0.54
CA LEU A 131 -16.15 -8.20 -0.90
C LEU A 131 -16.92 -8.68 -2.11
N ARG A 132 -16.22 -9.32 -3.04
CA ARG A 132 -16.81 -10.01 -4.20
C ARG A 132 -16.24 -11.42 -4.30
N PHE A 133 -17.12 -12.41 -4.28
CA PHE A 133 -16.76 -13.82 -4.40
C PHE A 133 -17.41 -14.44 -5.63
N GLY A 134 -16.86 -15.59 -6.06
CA GLY A 134 -17.43 -16.41 -7.13
C GLY A 134 -18.81 -16.98 -6.80
N SER A 135 -19.32 -17.82 -7.68
CA SER A 135 -20.52 -18.63 -7.49
C SER A 135 -20.46 -19.40 -6.16
N PRO A 136 -21.55 -19.47 -5.38
CA PRO A 136 -21.57 -20.22 -4.11
C PRO A 136 -21.20 -21.71 -4.26
N ASP A 137 -21.52 -22.32 -5.40
CA ASP A 137 -21.23 -23.72 -5.72
C ASP A 137 -19.82 -23.95 -6.29
N HIS A 138 -19.07 -22.88 -6.59
CA HIS A 138 -17.71 -23.01 -7.10
C HIS A 138 -16.78 -23.57 -6.01
N PRO A 139 -15.94 -24.58 -6.31
CA PRO A 139 -15.21 -25.36 -5.30
C PRO A 139 -14.28 -24.51 -4.42
N LYS A 140 -13.73 -23.41 -4.94
CA LYS A 140 -12.86 -22.50 -4.16
C LYS A 140 -13.62 -21.52 -3.28
N THR A 141 -14.87 -21.17 -3.62
CA THR A 141 -15.58 -20.02 -3.03
C THR A 141 -15.71 -20.15 -1.52
N ARG A 142 -16.09 -21.34 -1.00
CA ARG A 142 -16.23 -21.56 0.44
C ARG A 142 -14.92 -21.33 1.20
N HIS A 143 -13.80 -21.81 0.66
CA HIS A 143 -12.48 -21.63 1.27
C HIS A 143 -12.07 -20.16 1.28
N LEU A 144 -12.25 -19.47 0.15
CA LEU A 144 -11.92 -18.04 0.01
C LEU A 144 -12.75 -17.17 0.95
N VAL A 145 -14.06 -17.39 1.03
CA VAL A 145 -14.95 -16.67 1.97
C VAL A 145 -14.48 -16.88 3.42
N ALA A 146 -14.25 -18.12 3.82
CA ALA A 146 -13.84 -18.44 5.18
C ALA A 146 -12.49 -17.80 5.55
N GLY A 147 -11.50 -17.90 4.66
CA GLY A 147 -10.18 -17.31 4.89
C GLY A 147 -10.23 -15.78 4.95
N VAL A 148 -10.88 -15.13 3.99
CA VAL A 148 -10.95 -13.66 3.93
C VAL A 148 -11.66 -13.08 5.14
N VAL A 149 -12.82 -13.62 5.52
CA VAL A 149 -13.58 -13.12 6.68
C VAL A 149 -12.79 -13.37 7.97
N ALA A 150 -12.14 -14.53 8.11
CA ALA A 150 -11.28 -14.81 9.25
C ALA A 150 -10.05 -13.89 9.30
N GLY A 151 -9.43 -13.56 8.17
CA GLY A 151 -8.29 -12.64 8.09
C GLY A 151 -8.67 -11.20 8.47
N ILE A 152 -9.79 -10.70 7.93
CA ILE A 152 -10.33 -9.37 8.29
C ILE A 152 -10.62 -9.29 9.78
N GLY A 153 -11.35 -10.28 10.30
CA GLY A 153 -11.68 -10.34 11.73
C GLY A 153 -10.44 -10.50 12.60
N GLY A 154 -9.50 -11.36 12.20
CA GLY A 154 -8.26 -11.61 12.93
C GLY A 154 -7.43 -10.35 13.11
N TYR A 155 -7.21 -9.59 12.04
CA TYR A 155 -6.42 -8.36 12.10
C TYR A 155 -7.17 -7.25 12.86
N GLY A 156 -8.42 -6.94 12.46
CA GLY A 156 -9.21 -5.86 13.06
C GLY A 156 -9.48 -6.05 14.55
N ASN A 157 -9.81 -7.28 14.98
CA ASN A 157 -10.06 -7.59 16.39
C ASN A 157 -8.80 -7.45 17.24
N CYS A 158 -7.64 -7.87 16.74
CA CYS A 158 -6.36 -7.76 17.45
C CYS A 158 -5.91 -6.30 17.61
N VAL A 159 -6.07 -5.47 16.57
CA VAL A 159 -5.78 -4.03 16.65
C VAL A 159 -6.81 -3.29 17.52
N GLY A 160 -8.04 -3.82 17.60
CA GLY A 160 -9.14 -3.22 18.34
C GLY A 160 -9.89 -2.15 17.55
N VAL A 161 -9.98 -2.30 16.23
CA VAL A 161 -10.75 -1.41 15.34
C VAL A 161 -11.92 -2.20 14.76
N PRO A 162 -13.18 -1.83 15.06
CA PRO A 162 -14.33 -2.63 14.67
C PRO A 162 -14.62 -2.54 13.17
N THR A 163 -14.92 -3.67 12.54
CA THR A 163 -15.55 -3.67 11.22
C THR A 163 -17.05 -3.40 11.40
N VAL A 164 -17.49 -2.19 11.07
CA VAL A 164 -18.86 -1.70 11.38
C VAL A 164 -19.86 -1.98 10.27
N GLY A 165 -19.39 -2.34 9.08
CA GLY A 165 -20.25 -2.59 7.94
C GLY A 165 -19.47 -3.00 6.69
N GLY A 166 -20.20 -3.19 5.59
CA GLY A 166 -19.61 -3.56 4.32
C GLY A 166 -20.64 -4.11 3.34
N GLU A 167 -20.14 -4.56 2.20
CA GLU A 167 -20.91 -5.22 1.16
C GLU A 167 -20.27 -6.57 0.83
N CYS A 168 -21.09 -7.58 0.57
CA CYS A 168 -20.65 -8.89 0.09
C CYS A 168 -21.58 -9.37 -1.03
N THR A 169 -20.99 -9.65 -2.20
CA THR A 169 -21.74 -10.07 -3.39
C THR A 169 -21.10 -11.31 -4.03
N PHE A 170 -21.94 -12.23 -4.52
CA PHE A 170 -21.52 -13.45 -5.20
C PHE A 170 -21.89 -13.36 -6.68
N HIS A 171 -20.95 -13.60 -7.58
CA HIS A 171 -21.20 -13.59 -9.02
C HIS A 171 -20.22 -14.50 -9.76
N PRO A 172 -20.65 -15.27 -10.79
CA PRO A 172 -19.76 -16.19 -11.52
C PRO A 172 -18.54 -15.51 -12.16
N GLY A 173 -18.64 -14.22 -12.47
CA GLY A 173 -17.50 -13.43 -12.97
C GLY A 173 -16.32 -13.33 -12.01
N TYR A 174 -16.48 -13.71 -10.73
CA TYR A 174 -15.42 -13.75 -9.73
C TYR A 174 -14.95 -15.18 -9.41
N ASP A 175 -15.33 -16.18 -10.20
CA ASP A 175 -14.87 -17.57 -10.01
C ASP A 175 -13.35 -17.71 -10.19
N GLY A 176 -12.77 -16.91 -11.09
CA GLY A 176 -11.33 -16.89 -11.36
C GLY A 176 -10.52 -15.94 -10.49
N ASN A 177 -11.14 -14.92 -9.88
CA ASN A 177 -10.50 -13.96 -9.00
C ASN A 177 -11.52 -13.23 -8.11
N ILE A 178 -11.23 -13.12 -6.82
CA ILE A 178 -12.08 -12.43 -5.85
C ILE A 178 -11.66 -10.96 -5.70
N LEU A 179 -12.57 -10.11 -5.24
CA LEU A 179 -12.24 -8.75 -4.82
C LEU A 179 -12.31 -8.65 -3.30
N VAL A 180 -11.24 -8.16 -2.70
CA VAL A 180 -11.12 -7.91 -1.26
C VAL A 180 -10.68 -6.48 -1.09
N ASN A 181 -11.66 -5.60 -0.91
CA ASN A 181 -11.42 -4.20 -0.64
C ASN A 181 -11.64 -3.89 0.84
N ALA A 182 -10.67 -3.23 1.46
CA ALA A 182 -10.70 -2.81 2.86
C ALA A 182 -10.68 -1.28 2.95
N MET A 183 -11.55 -0.72 3.78
CA MET A 183 -11.63 0.70 4.07
C MET A 183 -11.50 0.93 5.55
N THR A 184 -10.81 1.99 5.91
CA THR A 184 -10.72 2.48 7.29
C THR A 184 -11.17 3.93 7.31
N VAL A 185 -11.90 4.28 8.37
CA VAL A 185 -12.19 5.65 8.75
C VAL A 185 -11.53 5.94 10.09
N GLY A 186 -10.80 7.04 10.14
CA GLY A 186 -10.26 7.62 11.35
C GLY A 186 -10.75 9.05 11.57
N VAL A 187 -10.57 9.54 12.80
CA VAL A 187 -10.94 10.90 13.19
C VAL A 187 -9.73 11.59 13.81
N ALA A 188 -9.55 12.88 13.48
CA ALA A 188 -8.54 13.76 14.05
C ALA A 188 -9.12 15.17 14.25
N PRO A 189 -8.50 16.02 15.09
CA PRO A 189 -8.70 17.46 15.02
C PRO A 189 -8.32 17.99 13.64
N ALA A 190 -9.15 18.88 13.07
CA ALA A 190 -8.97 19.38 11.70
C ALA A 190 -7.67 20.18 11.50
N ASP A 191 -7.09 20.71 12.58
CA ASP A 191 -5.82 21.44 12.60
C ASP A 191 -4.59 20.56 12.89
N ARG A 192 -4.78 19.24 13.05
CA ARG A 192 -3.72 18.24 13.35
C ARG A 192 -3.70 17.12 12.31
N ILE A 193 -3.67 17.50 11.04
CA ILE A 193 -3.47 16.57 9.91
C ILE A 193 -1.99 16.50 9.55
N PHE A 194 -1.48 15.29 9.38
CA PHE A 194 -0.09 15.02 9.02
C PHE A 194 0.02 14.70 7.52
N TYR A 195 1.14 15.10 6.93
CA TYR A 195 1.42 14.95 5.50
C TYR A 195 2.78 14.28 5.30
N SER A 196 3.02 13.70 4.13
CA SER A 196 4.26 12.95 3.88
C SER A 196 5.39 13.73 3.20
N ALA A 197 5.22 15.03 2.96
CA ALA A 197 6.27 15.86 2.37
C ALA A 197 7.42 16.09 3.37
N ALA A 198 8.59 15.50 3.10
CA ALA A 198 9.77 15.75 3.92
C ALA A 198 10.16 17.23 3.94
N ALA A 199 10.62 17.71 5.08
CA ALA A 199 11.18 19.04 5.23
C ALA A 199 12.39 19.03 6.16
N GLY A 200 13.31 19.97 5.93
CA GLY A 200 14.53 20.12 6.73
C GLY A 200 15.69 19.27 6.21
N VAL A 201 16.66 19.91 5.53
CA VAL A 201 17.90 19.25 5.12
C VAL A 201 18.69 18.82 6.37
N GLY A 202 19.11 17.56 6.40
CA GLY A 202 19.83 16.97 7.54
C GLY A 202 18.93 16.45 8.66
N ALA A 203 17.59 16.51 8.51
CA ALA A 203 16.67 15.85 9.43
C ALA A 203 16.85 14.31 9.34
N PRO A 204 16.87 13.59 10.47
CA PRO A 204 16.94 12.14 10.45
C PRO A 204 15.63 11.54 9.93
N VAL A 205 15.74 10.52 9.08
CA VAL A 205 14.61 9.66 8.69
C VAL A 205 14.64 8.42 9.59
N VAL A 206 13.52 8.15 10.26
CA VAL A 206 13.43 7.05 11.23
C VAL A 206 12.50 5.97 10.70
N TYR A 207 13.01 4.74 10.64
CA TYR A 207 12.23 3.54 10.40
C TYR A 207 11.61 3.06 11.72
N VAL A 208 10.30 2.81 11.73
CA VAL A 208 9.58 2.32 12.91
C VAL A 208 8.65 1.19 12.50
N GLY A 209 8.72 0.05 13.19
CA GLY A 209 7.90 -1.12 12.94
C GLY A 209 8.69 -2.42 13.03
N SER A 210 8.15 -3.47 12.39
CA SER A 210 8.77 -4.80 12.31
C SER A 210 10.11 -4.78 11.58
N LYS A 211 10.96 -5.80 11.74
CA LYS A 211 12.20 -5.91 10.96
C LYS A 211 11.88 -6.22 9.49
N THR A 212 12.62 -5.63 8.56
CA THR A 212 12.52 -5.96 7.12
C THR A 212 12.96 -7.39 6.86
N GLY A 213 12.03 -8.25 6.44
CA GLY A 213 12.30 -9.61 5.99
C GLY A 213 12.33 -9.74 4.47
N ARG A 214 12.32 -10.98 3.97
CA ARG A 214 12.18 -11.28 2.53
C ARG A 214 10.70 -11.38 2.12
N ASP A 215 9.86 -10.58 2.76
CA ASP A 215 8.40 -10.70 2.68
C ASP A 215 7.86 -9.89 1.49
N GLY A 216 7.16 -10.55 0.56
CA GLY A 216 6.51 -9.87 -0.56
C GLY A 216 7.45 -9.21 -1.57
N ILE A 217 8.70 -9.68 -1.69
CA ILE A 217 9.59 -9.26 -2.77
C ILE A 217 8.90 -9.56 -4.11
N HIS A 218 8.78 -8.54 -4.98
CA HIS A 218 7.99 -8.55 -6.22
C HIS A 218 6.46 -8.53 -6.07
N GLY A 219 5.91 -8.31 -4.87
CA GLY A 219 4.46 -8.30 -4.63
C GLY A 219 3.66 -7.33 -5.50
N ALA A 220 4.18 -6.12 -5.74
CA ALA A 220 3.53 -5.11 -6.60
C ALA A 220 3.49 -5.52 -8.09
N THR A 221 4.59 -6.12 -8.57
CA THR A 221 4.69 -6.67 -9.94
C THR A 221 3.76 -7.86 -10.10
N MET A 222 3.70 -8.74 -9.08
CA MET A 222 2.78 -9.87 -8.98
C MET A 222 1.31 -9.45 -9.03
N ALA A 223 0.93 -8.43 -8.25
CA ALA A 223 -0.43 -7.88 -8.26
C ALA A 223 -0.83 -7.25 -9.62
N SER A 224 0.16 -6.96 -10.47
CA SER A 224 -0.03 -6.44 -11.82
C SER A 224 -0.10 -7.54 -12.90
N ALA A 225 0.06 -8.82 -12.54
CA ALA A 225 0.07 -9.96 -13.46
C ALA A 225 -1.28 -10.70 -13.53
N GLU A 226 -1.55 -11.34 -14.66
CA GLU A 226 -2.71 -12.25 -14.83
C GLU A 226 -2.53 -13.56 -14.05
N PHE A 227 -3.63 -14.20 -13.66
CA PHE A 227 -3.59 -15.52 -13.02
C PHE A 227 -3.23 -16.61 -14.03
N SER A 228 -2.24 -17.45 -13.69
CA SER A 228 -1.83 -18.63 -14.45
C SER A 228 -1.92 -19.89 -13.58
N ASP A 229 -1.74 -21.07 -14.18
CA ASP A 229 -1.84 -22.37 -13.48
C ASP A 229 -0.83 -22.51 -12.31
N ASP A 230 0.25 -21.71 -12.27
CA ASP A 230 1.29 -21.72 -11.21
C ASP A 230 0.94 -20.84 -9.98
N THR A 231 -0.34 -20.50 -9.79
CA THR A 231 -0.79 -19.60 -8.71
C THR A 231 -0.45 -20.13 -7.30
N GLU A 232 -0.38 -21.44 -7.08
CA GLU A 232 -0.03 -22.01 -5.77
C GLU A 232 1.44 -21.82 -5.39
N GLU A 233 2.36 -21.80 -6.37
CA GLU A 233 3.80 -21.62 -6.12
C GLU A 233 4.12 -20.22 -5.58
N LYS A 234 3.19 -19.27 -5.74
CA LYS A 234 3.31 -17.89 -5.29
C LYS A 234 2.89 -17.69 -3.83
N ARG A 235 2.33 -18.70 -3.13
CA ARG A 235 1.94 -18.60 -1.71
C ARG A 235 3.01 -18.06 -0.77
N PRO A 236 4.31 -18.46 -0.86
CA PRO A 236 5.36 -17.95 0.01
C PRO A 236 5.62 -16.44 -0.12
N THR A 237 5.11 -15.80 -1.18
CA THR A 237 5.24 -14.36 -1.38
C THR A 237 4.17 -13.56 -0.65
N VAL A 238 3.11 -14.19 -0.13
CA VAL A 238 2.07 -13.50 0.63
C VAL A 238 2.62 -13.15 2.01
N GLN A 239 2.58 -11.85 2.32
CA GLN A 239 3.06 -11.32 3.59
C GLN A 239 2.16 -11.79 4.74
N VAL A 240 2.76 -12.00 5.91
CA VAL A 240 2.04 -12.30 7.15
C VAL A 240 1.95 -11.03 7.98
N GLY A 241 0.73 -10.60 8.29
CA GLY A 241 0.50 -9.41 9.11
C GLY A 241 0.69 -9.68 10.60
N ASP A 242 1.31 -8.73 11.32
CA ASP A 242 1.38 -8.73 12.79
C ASP A 242 0.52 -7.58 13.37
N PRO A 243 -0.76 -7.84 13.68
CA PRO A 243 -1.66 -6.81 14.20
C PRO A 243 -1.29 -6.36 15.62
N PHE A 244 -0.50 -7.13 16.38
CA PHE A 244 -0.09 -6.73 17.73
C PHE A 244 0.98 -5.66 17.66
N THR A 245 1.98 -5.84 16.79
CA THR A 245 2.98 -4.81 16.52
C THR A 245 2.33 -3.56 15.90
N GLU A 246 1.37 -3.73 14.98
CA GLU A 246 0.62 -2.60 14.40
C GLU A 246 -0.12 -1.78 15.46
N LYS A 247 -0.74 -2.44 16.45
CA LYS A 247 -1.39 -1.75 17.57
C LYS A 247 -0.40 -0.88 18.35
N LEU A 248 0.80 -1.40 18.62
CA LEU A 248 1.86 -0.62 19.28
C LEU A 248 2.31 0.55 18.41
N LEU A 249 2.43 0.34 17.09
CA LEU A 249 2.80 1.37 16.13
C LEU A 249 1.77 2.51 16.09
N ILE A 250 0.48 2.18 16.07
CA ILE A 250 -0.62 3.17 16.12
C ILE A 250 -0.50 4.05 17.37
N GLU A 251 -0.38 3.46 18.56
CA GLU A 251 -0.31 4.25 19.79
C GLU A 251 0.96 5.09 19.86
N ALA A 252 2.12 4.54 19.46
CA ALA A 252 3.39 5.28 19.43
C ALA A 252 3.35 6.46 18.45
N CYS A 253 2.81 6.26 17.24
CA CYS A 253 2.67 7.31 16.24
C CYS A 253 1.73 8.41 16.72
N LEU A 254 0.55 8.07 17.25
CA LEU A 254 -0.41 9.05 17.74
C LEU A 254 0.11 9.83 18.96
N GLU A 255 0.89 9.18 19.83
CA GLU A 255 1.55 9.86 20.96
C GLU A 255 2.61 10.86 20.48
N LEU A 256 3.46 10.46 19.51
CA LEU A 256 4.45 11.36 18.92
C LEU A 256 3.81 12.51 18.14
N MET A 257 2.70 12.26 17.44
CA MET A 257 1.92 13.27 16.69
C MET A 257 1.23 14.29 17.61
N ALA A 258 1.02 13.97 18.88
CA ALA A 258 0.55 14.94 19.88
C ALA A 258 1.63 15.98 20.23
N THR A 259 2.88 15.74 19.83
CA THR A 259 4.00 16.69 19.94
C THR A 259 4.29 17.34 18.58
N ASP A 260 5.37 18.14 18.50
CA ASP A 260 5.82 18.80 17.27
C ASP A 260 7.09 18.15 16.68
N VAL A 261 7.42 16.91 17.09
CA VAL A 261 8.65 16.22 16.64
C VAL A 261 8.51 15.55 15.27
N ILE A 262 7.30 15.24 14.82
CA ILE A 262 7.04 14.63 13.51
C ILE A 262 6.85 15.74 12.49
N VAL A 263 7.81 15.85 11.57
CA VAL A 263 7.76 16.78 10.43
C VAL A 263 6.96 16.19 9.27
N ALA A 264 7.17 14.91 9.00
CA ALA A 264 6.51 14.14 7.97
C ALA A 264 6.46 12.68 8.38
N ILE A 265 5.50 11.94 7.85
CA ILE A 265 5.37 10.50 8.05
C ILE A 265 4.80 9.87 6.79
N GLN A 266 5.25 8.66 6.47
CA GLN A 266 4.76 7.88 5.34
C GLN A 266 4.62 6.43 5.77
N ASP A 267 3.56 5.76 5.33
CA ASP A 267 3.43 4.33 5.53
C ASP A 267 4.42 3.57 4.62
N MET A 268 4.55 2.28 4.88
CA MET A 268 5.33 1.38 4.03
C MET A 268 4.42 0.28 3.52
N GLY A 269 4.04 0.40 2.25
CA GLY A 269 3.25 -0.57 1.52
C GLY A 269 4.04 -1.21 0.37
N ALA A 270 3.45 -1.20 -0.81
CA ALA A 270 4.09 -1.70 -2.03
C ALA A 270 5.43 -0.99 -2.30
N ALA A 271 6.42 -1.74 -2.78
CA ALA A 271 7.81 -1.29 -2.97
C ALA A 271 8.56 -0.88 -1.68
N GLY A 272 7.95 -0.98 -0.49
CA GLY A 272 8.60 -0.81 0.80
C GLY A 272 9.40 0.49 0.91
N LEU A 273 10.66 0.40 1.34
CA LEU A 273 11.56 1.55 1.53
C LEU A 273 11.72 2.38 0.26
N THR A 274 11.63 1.77 -0.92
CA THR A 274 11.78 2.47 -2.19
C THR A 274 10.63 3.45 -2.41
N SER A 275 9.37 3.00 -2.37
CA SER A 275 8.23 3.92 -2.59
C SER A 275 8.17 4.97 -1.48
N SER A 276 8.23 4.55 -0.21
CA SER A 276 8.06 5.48 0.91
C SER A 276 9.10 6.59 0.92
N SER A 277 10.37 6.26 0.67
CA SER A 277 11.45 7.25 0.63
C SER A 277 11.37 8.15 -0.59
N PHE A 278 11.12 7.60 -1.78
CA PHE A 278 11.05 8.41 -3.01
C PHE A 278 9.85 9.35 -3.00
N GLU A 279 8.69 8.90 -2.51
CA GLU A 279 7.50 9.73 -2.42
C GLU A 279 7.67 10.85 -1.40
N MET A 280 8.20 10.53 -0.22
CA MET A 280 8.51 11.52 0.82
C MET A 280 9.50 12.58 0.31
N ALA A 281 10.59 12.15 -0.35
CA ALA A 281 11.59 13.03 -0.95
C ALA A 281 11.01 13.89 -2.07
N SER A 282 10.26 13.28 -2.99
CA SER A 282 9.68 13.96 -4.15
C SER A 282 8.65 15.01 -3.76
N LYS A 283 7.81 14.74 -2.75
CA LYS A 283 6.84 15.72 -2.23
C LYS A 283 7.53 16.89 -1.53
N GLY A 284 8.62 16.62 -0.83
CA GLY A 284 9.44 17.64 -0.16
C GLY A 284 10.34 18.45 -1.09
N GLY A 285 10.58 17.99 -2.32
CA GLY A 285 11.58 18.57 -3.21
C GLY A 285 13.02 18.35 -2.71
N LEU A 286 13.25 17.24 -2.00
CA LEU A 286 14.51 16.89 -1.34
C LEU A 286 15.04 15.55 -1.87
N GLY A 287 16.22 15.15 -1.39
CA GLY A 287 16.74 13.78 -1.53
C GLY A 287 16.79 13.08 -0.18
N ILE A 288 16.82 11.75 -0.20
CA ILE A 288 17.03 10.91 0.99
C ILE A 288 18.24 10.01 0.76
N GLU A 289 19.13 9.97 1.74
CA GLU A 289 20.25 9.02 1.79
C GLU A 289 19.87 7.89 2.75
N LEU A 290 19.89 6.65 2.25
CA LEU A 290 19.55 5.46 3.02
C LEU A 290 20.82 4.65 3.32
N ASP A 291 21.11 4.47 4.60
CA ASP A 291 22.12 3.53 5.09
C ASP A 291 21.44 2.21 5.42
N LEU A 292 21.56 1.22 4.52
CA LEU A 292 20.86 -0.06 4.62
C LEU A 292 21.43 -1.00 5.69
N ASP A 293 22.60 -0.69 6.25
CA ASP A 293 23.19 -1.46 7.35
C ASP A 293 22.56 -1.09 8.72
N ARG A 294 21.69 -0.06 8.76
CA ARG A 294 21.06 0.49 9.96
C ARG A 294 19.55 0.27 9.99
#